data_AF-A0AAW7YL87-F1
#
_entry.id   AF-A0AAW7YL87-F1
#
_cell.length_a   1.000
_cell.length_b   1.000
_cell.length_c   1.000
_cell.angle_alpha   90.00
_cell.angle_beta   90.00
_cell.angle_gamma   90.00
#
_symmetry.space_group_name_H-M   'P 1'
#
loop_
_entity.id
_entity.type
_entity.pdbx_description
1 polymer ?
#
loop_
_entity_poly.entity_id
_entity_poly.type
_entity_poly.pdbx_seq_one_letter_code
_entity_poly.pdbx_strand_id
1 'polypeptide(L)'
;MSSNESVLVFMRFVTEKHKEVILSLDQLVQALVGENAPNKVAKAEDALKKARDLQSAISKQDSPAWLPSLVQGLHHYVTKAWNQQHLINHLIDNVANIKQHKWAFENAEEKAFDFDSIYEHYKSESRIPELFDEIIKILEEIESSGEIDSLTMITALGKVLATLKQNRNGSYFSLNSAWEFLVSFLKNYMWSELSKLPMLGSAMEALEKTIKETNEEMFKVHSAIEKEMSNVVETEIKGLKGKSAFPFISYDRSGAKLGSNAERLTVDQKV
;
A
#
# COMPACT_ATOMS: atom_id res chain seq x y z
N MET A 1 6.23 6.30 9.77
CA MET A 1 6.21 7.52 10.61
C MET A 1 5.30 7.28 11.79
N SER A 2 5.72 7.62 13.01
CA SER A 2 4.94 7.42 14.24
C SER A 2 3.75 8.40 14.29
N SER A 3 2.56 7.96 13.89
CA SER A 3 1.33 8.72 14.16
C SER A 3 1.11 8.74 15.66
N ASN A 4 1.48 9.88 16.28
CA ASN A 4 1.34 10.16 17.70
C ASN A 4 -0.11 9.90 18.12
N GLU A 5 -0.33 9.00 19.09
CA GLU A 5 -1.65 8.56 19.54
C GLU A 5 -2.58 9.73 19.91
N SER A 6 -1.98 10.81 20.44
CA SER A 6 -2.64 12.08 20.74
C SER A 6 -3.31 12.71 19.51
N VAL A 7 -2.70 12.59 18.32
CA VAL A 7 -3.22 13.13 17.07
C VAL A 7 -4.43 12.31 16.59
N LEU A 8 -4.38 10.98 16.72
CA LEU A 8 -5.51 10.12 16.36
C LEU A 8 -6.71 10.33 17.28
N VAL A 9 -6.47 10.52 18.58
CA VAL A 9 -7.53 10.86 19.56
C VAL A 9 -8.15 12.20 19.21
N PHE A 10 -7.33 13.20 18.88
CA PHE A 10 -7.82 14.51 18.45
C PHE A 10 -8.65 14.45 17.16
N MET A 11 -8.19 13.72 16.14
CA MET A 11 -8.95 13.53 14.89
C MET A 11 -10.32 12.89 15.15
N ARG A 12 -10.38 11.82 15.96
CA ARG A 12 -11.65 11.17 16.34
C ARG A 12 -12.58 12.14 17.05
N PHE A 13 -12.04 12.93 18.00
CA PHE A 13 -12.80 13.92 18.74
C PHE A 13 -13.42 14.98 17.81
N VAL A 14 -12.67 15.48 16.82
CA VAL A 14 -13.19 16.44 15.82
C VAL A 14 -14.30 15.82 14.98
N THR A 15 -14.13 14.59 14.50
CA THR A 15 -15.17 13.86 13.74
C THR A 15 -16.41 13.60 14.58
N GLU A 16 -16.27 13.23 15.87
CA GLU A 16 -17.39 13.06 16.79
C GLU A 16 -18.16 14.37 16.99
N LYS A 17 -17.46 15.48 17.22
CA LYS A 17 -18.09 16.81 17.36
C LYS A 17 -18.80 17.25 16.09
N HIS A 18 -18.24 16.96 14.92
CA HIS A 18 -18.91 17.23 13.63
C HIS A 18 -20.19 16.40 13.46
N LYS A 19 -20.18 15.12 13.85
CA LYS A 19 -21.39 14.28 13.86
C LYS A 19 -22.44 14.80 14.85
N GLU A 20 -22.04 15.25 16.04
CA GLU A 20 -22.93 15.87 17.02
C GLU A 20 -23.62 17.12 16.43
N VAL A 21 -22.89 17.96 15.69
CA VAL A 21 -23.45 19.11 14.98
C VAL A 21 -24.49 18.66 13.97
N ILE A 22 -24.15 17.70 13.09
CA ILE A 22 -25.09 17.18 12.07
C ILE A 22 -26.38 16.68 12.72
N LEU A 23 -26.27 15.86 13.76
CA LEU A 23 -27.44 15.32 14.48
C LEU A 23 -28.30 16.43 15.10
N SER A 24 -27.68 17.47 15.66
CA SER A 24 -28.41 18.60 16.24
C SER A 24 -29.12 19.44 15.18
N LEU A 25 -28.53 19.59 13.99
CA LEU A 25 -29.16 20.29 12.87
C LEU A 25 -30.36 19.51 12.33
N ASP A 26 -30.27 18.18 12.25
CA ASP A 26 -31.40 17.34 11.84
C ASP A 26 -32.58 17.48 12.82
N GLN A 27 -32.30 17.48 14.12
CA GLN A 27 -33.32 17.72 15.15
C GLN A 27 -33.90 19.14 15.08
N LEU A 28 -33.08 20.15 14.77
CA LEU A 28 -33.53 21.53 14.60
C LEU A 28 -34.44 21.66 13.38
N VAL A 29 -34.05 21.09 12.23
CA VAL A 29 -34.87 21.10 11.00
C VAL A 29 -36.24 20.46 11.28
N GLN A 30 -36.27 19.33 11.98
CA GLN A 30 -37.53 18.69 12.39
C GLN A 30 -38.37 19.61 13.32
N ALA A 31 -37.74 20.26 14.30
CA ALA A 31 -38.43 21.16 15.22
C ALA A 31 -38.98 22.42 14.53
N LEU A 32 -38.30 22.94 13.51
CA LEU A 32 -38.72 24.13 12.76
C LEU A 32 -40.03 23.92 12.00
N VAL A 33 -40.37 22.68 11.63
CA VAL A 33 -41.64 22.33 10.96
C VAL A 33 -42.84 22.37 11.92
N GLY A 34 -42.64 22.14 13.22
CA GLY A 34 -43.72 22.15 14.22
C GLY A 34 -44.18 23.56 14.61
N GLU A 35 -45.23 23.70 15.42
CA GLU A 35 -45.73 25.01 15.88
C GLU A 35 -45.14 25.46 17.23
N ASN A 36 -44.42 24.59 17.94
CA ASN A 36 -43.89 24.86 19.26
C ASN A 36 -42.66 25.79 19.22
N ALA A 37 -42.90 27.10 19.38
CA ALA A 37 -41.86 28.12 19.36
C ALA A 37 -40.77 27.93 20.45
N PRO A 38 -41.09 27.64 21.72
CA PRO A 38 -40.07 27.31 22.74
C PRO A 38 -39.15 26.15 22.33
N ASN A 39 -39.70 25.08 21.75
CA ASN A 39 -38.92 23.91 21.32
C ASN A 39 -37.96 24.26 20.17
N LYS A 40 -38.36 25.14 19.24
CA LYS A 40 -37.49 25.60 18.14
C LYS A 40 -36.27 26.35 18.65
N VAL A 41 -36.48 27.26 19.60
CA VAL A 41 -35.40 28.04 20.21
C VAL A 41 -34.46 27.13 20.99
N ALA A 42 -35.00 26.22 21.80
CA ALA A 42 -34.17 25.26 22.55
C ALA A 42 -33.31 24.37 21.64
N LYS A 43 -33.85 23.91 20.50
CA LYS A 43 -33.08 23.13 19.51
C LYS A 43 -32.04 23.98 18.78
N ALA A 44 -32.32 25.25 18.54
CA ALA A 44 -31.34 26.16 17.95
C ALA A 44 -30.20 26.49 18.92
N GLU A 45 -30.49 26.61 20.22
CA GLU A 45 -29.49 26.79 21.28
C GLU A 45 -28.58 25.56 21.41
N ASP A 46 -29.14 24.35 21.37
CA ASP A 46 -28.36 23.11 21.38
C ASP A 46 -27.44 22.99 20.15
N ALA A 47 -27.97 23.29 18.96
CA ALA A 47 -27.16 23.31 17.74
C ALA A 47 -26.06 24.38 17.78
N LEU A 48 -26.38 25.57 18.31
CA LEU A 48 -25.40 26.65 18.48
C LEU A 48 -24.28 26.26 19.43
N LYS A 49 -24.62 25.60 20.54
CA LYS A 49 -23.65 25.10 21.51
C LYS A 49 -22.70 24.09 20.85
N LYS A 50 -23.24 23.07 20.18
CA LYS A 50 -22.43 22.04 19.51
C LYS A 50 -21.55 22.61 18.40
N ALA A 51 -22.06 23.57 17.64
CA ALA A 51 -21.28 24.27 16.62
C ALA A 51 -20.12 25.09 17.23
N ARG A 52 -20.35 25.76 18.36
CA ARG A 52 -19.29 26.46 19.11
C ARG A 52 -18.27 25.50 19.73
N ASP A 53 -18.72 24.36 20.23
CA ASP A 53 -17.84 23.33 20.78
C ASP A 53 -16.90 22.81 19.68
N LEU A 54 -17.42 22.48 18.48
CA LEU A 54 -16.60 22.14 17.32
C LEU A 54 -15.67 23.28 16.91
N GLN A 55 -16.14 24.52 16.88
CA GLN A 55 -15.33 25.69 16.53
C GLN A 55 -14.18 25.91 17.53
N SER A 56 -14.40 25.62 18.81
CA SER A 56 -13.38 25.71 19.85
C SER A 56 -12.37 24.55 19.82
N ALA A 57 -12.78 23.41 19.26
CA ALA A 57 -11.96 22.21 19.15
C ALA A 57 -10.95 22.26 17.99
N ILE A 58 -11.15 23.14 17.02
CA ILE A 58 -10.30 23.26 15.83
C ILE A 58 -9.56 24.60 15.79
N SER A 59 -8.39 24.61 15.14
CA SER A 59 -7.65 25.86 14.95
C SER A 59 -8.44 26.80 14.03
N LYS A 60 -8.24 28.12 14.17
CA LYS A 60 -8.89 29.10 13.28
C LYS A 60 -8.50 28.93 11.82
N GLN A 61 -7.29 28.42 11.55
CA GLN A 61 -6.77 28.21 10.19
C GLN A 61 -7.38 26.97 9.55
N ASP A 62 -7.75 25.97 10.35
CA ASP A 62 -8.36 24.72 9.90
C ASP A 62 -9.90 24.74 9.97
N SER A 63 -10.49 25.89 10.31
CA SER A 63 -11.93 26.04 10.43
C SER A 63 -12.58 26.20 9.04
N PRO A 64 -13.46 25.27 8.63
CA PRO A 64 -14.09 25.39 7.33
C PRO A 64 -15.06 26.58 7.31
N ALA A 65 -15.17 27.25 6.16
CA ALA A 65 -15.94 28.48 6.01
C ALA A 65 -17.42 28.36 6.44
N TRP A 66 -18.00 27.16 6.35
CA TRP A 66 -19.37 26.89 6.78
C TRP A 66 -19.57 27.03 8.30
N LEU A 67 -18.54 26.77 9.12
CA LEU A 67 -18.69 26.68 10.56
C LEU A 67 -18.90 28.05 11.24
N PRO A 68 -18.09 29.09 10.95
CA PRO A 68 -18.39 30.44 11.43
C PRO A 68 -19.74 30.97 10.94
N SER A 69 -20.09 30.67 9.68
CA SER A 69 -21.37 31.07 9.07
C SER A 69 -22.55 30.46 9.81
N LEU A 70 -22.48 29.16 10.10
CA LEU A 70 -23.50 28.42 10.85
C LEU A 70 -23.67 28.97 12.28
N VAL A 71 -22.55 29.19 13.00
CA VAL A 71 -22.58 29.76 14.36
C VAL A 71 -23.26 31.12 14.36
N GLN A 72 -22.95 31.96 13.36
CA GLN A 72 -23.55 33.28 13.23
C GLN A 72 -25.06 33.18 12.96
N GLY A 73 -25.50 32.35 12.01
CA GLY A 73 -26.90 32.19 11.66
C GLY A 73 -27.76 31.66 12.82
N LEU A 74 -27.25 30.65 13.53
CA LEU A 74 -27.90 30.13 14.74
C LEU A 74 -27.96 31.17 15.86
N HIS A 75 -26.89 31.95 16.06
CA HIS A 75 -26.87 33.01 17.06
C HIS A 75 -27.88 34.12 16.76
N HIS A 76 -28.00 34.56 15.50
CA HIS A 76 -28.99 35.55 15.09
C HIS A 76 -30.43 35.07 15.30
N TYR A 77 -30.70 33.78 15.09
CA TYR A 77 -32.02 33.22 15.37
C TYR A 77 -32.32 33.17 16.88
N VAL A 78 -31.38 32.66 17.69
CA VAL A 78 -31.54 32.57 19.16
C VAL A 78 -31.72 33.96 19.79
N THR A 79 -30.99 34.96 19.30
CA THR A 79 -31.11 36.36 19.76
C THR A 79 -32.31 37.11 19.18
N LYS A 80 -33.16 36.44 18.38
CA LYS A 80 -34.34 36.99 17.70
C LYS A 80 -34.04 38.10 16.67
N ALA A 81 -32.78 38.24 16.26
CA ALA A 81 -32.41 39.09 15.13
C ALA A 81 -32.91 38.50 13.79
N TRP A 82 -33.04 37.16 13.71
CA TRP A 82 -33.61 36.44 12.58
C TRP A 82 -34.93 35.79 12.94
N ASN A 83 -35.86 35.77 11.97
CA ASN A 83 -37.07 34.96 12.05
C ASN A 83 -36.81 33.54 11.49
N GLN A 84 -37.81 32.65 11.62
CA GLN A 84 -37.70 31.26 11.17
C GLN A 84 -37.34 31.13 9.68
N GLN A 85 -37.87 31.98 8.82
CA GLN A 85 -37.62 31.90 7.37
C GLN A 85 -36.15 32.20 7.03
N HIS A 86 -35.55 33.18 7.71
CA HIS A 86 -34.12 33.48 7.53
C HIS A 86 -33.24 32.28 7.93
N LEU A 87 -33.56 31.63 9.06
CA LEU A 87 -32.82 30.45 9.50
C LEU A 87 -32.99 29.28 8.52
N ILE A 88 -34.21 29.02 8.03
CA ILE A 88 -34.46 27.94 7.07
C ILE A 88 -33.67 28.16 5.79
N ASN A 89 -33.70 29.36 5.21
CA ASN A 89 -32.95 29.68 4.00
C ASN A 89 -31.45 29.48 4.22
N HIS A 90 -30.92 29.98 5.35
CA HIS A 90 -29.52 29.80 5.70
C HIS A 90 -29.12 28.33 5.85
N LEU A 91 -29.98 27.49 6.44
CA LEU A 91 -29.75 26.06 6.56
C LEU A 91 -29.80 25.34 5.21
N ILE A 92 -30.76 25.69 4.34
CA ILE A 92 -30.86 25.12 2.99
C ILE A 92 -29.56 25.36 2.20
N ASP A 93 -29.03 26.57 2.26
CA ASP A 93 -27.82 26.95 1.52
C ASP A 93 -26.54 26.27 2.04
N ASN A 94 -26.52 25.84 3.31
CA ASN A 94 -25.30 25.36 3.97
C ASN A 94 -25.33 23.89 4.39
N VAL A 95 -26.49 23.25 4.54
CA VAL A 95 -26.60 21.90 5.13
C VAL A 95 -25.88 20.84 4.29
N ALA A 96 -25.92 20.96 2.97
CA ALA A 96 -25.19 20.05 2.08
C ALA A 96 -23.68 20.16 2.31
N ASN A 97 -23.16 21.38 2.38
CA ASN A 97 -21.74 21.64 2.65
C ASN A 97 -21.32 21.12 4.03
N ILE A 98 -22.18 21.27 5.05
CA ILE A 98 -21.91 20.79 6.41
C ILE A 98 -21.87 19.26 6.46
N LYS A 99 -22.84 18.58 5.82
CA LYS A 99 -22.96 17.11 5.87
C LYS A 99 -21.95 16.39 4.99
N GLN A 100 -21.54 17.01 3.88
CA GLN A 100 -20.60 16.43 2.93
C GLN A 100 -19.16 16.86 3.19
N HIS A 101 -18.92 17.71 4.19
CA HIS A 101 -17.57 18.13 4.55
C HIS A 101 -16.73 16.91 4.95
N LYS A 102 -15.63 16.71 4.23
CA LYS A 102 -14.58 15.76 4.60
C LYS A 102 -13.42 16.53 5.18
N TRP A 103 -12.92 16.06 6.31
CA TRP A 103 -11.76 16.70 6.93
C TRP A 103 -10.50 16.39 6.14
N ALA A 104 -9.55 17.31 6.10
CA ALA A 104 -8.28 17.12 5.37
C ALA A 104 -7.51 15.87 5.86
N PHE A 105 -7.64 15.51 7.14
CA PHE A 105 -7.05 14.30 7.72
C PHE A 105 -7.80 12.99 7.37
N GLU A 106 -9.03 13.07 6.87
CA GLU A 106 -9.77 11.90 6.34
C GLU A 106 -9.29 11.54 4.92
N ASN A 107 -8.59 12.47 4.24
CA ASN A 107 -7.89 12.25 2.98
C ASN A 107 -6.40 11.95 3.22
N ALA A 108 -6.09 11.02 4.12
CA ALA A 108 -4.86 10.27 3.92
C ALA A 108 -5.10 9.47 2.64
N GLU A 109 -4.51 9.88 1.51
CA GLU A 109 -4.48 9.02 0.32
C GLU A 109 -4.05 7.64 0.80
N GLU A 110 -4.93 6.65 0.69
CA GLU A 110 -4.58 5.25 0.87
C GLU A 110 -3.49 4.98 -0.16
N LYS A 111 -2.22 5.08 0.25
CA LYS A 111 -1.09 4.81 -0.63
C LYS A 111 -1.15 3.33 -0.94
N ALA A 112 -1.59 3.00 -2.15
CA ALA A 112 -1.52 1.65 -2.65
C ALA A 112 -0.07 1.15 -2.55
N PHE A 113 0.10 -0.15 -2.27
CA PHE A 113 1.40 -0.80 -2.39
C PHE A 113 1.88 -0.71 -3.84
N ASP A 114 2.94 0.06 -4.05
CA ASP A 114 3.69 0.03 -5.31
C ASP A 114 4.79 -1.03 -5.21
N PHE A 115 4.41 -2.27 -5.56
CA PHE A 115 5.28 -3.43 -5.49
C PHE A 115 6.53 -3.29 -6.37
N ASP A 116 6.40 -2.65 -7.54
CA ASP A 116 7.52 -2.46 -8.44
C ASP A 116 8.51 -1.43 -7.87
N SER A 117 8.02 -0.35 -7.27
CA SER A 117 8.89 0.62 -6.58
C SER A 117 9.62 0.02 -5.37
N ILE A 118 8.92 -0.79 -4.55
CA ILE A 118 9.52 -1.50 -3.42
C ILE A 118 10.61 -2.48 -3.91
N TYR A 119 10.32 -3.23 -4.97
CA TYR A 119 11.28 -4.14 -5.56
C TYR A 119 12.50 -3.42 -6.14
N GLU A 120 12.29 -2.37 -6.95
CA GLU A 120 13.39 -1.62 -7.57
C GLU A 120 14.29 -0.96 -6.52
N HIS A 121 13.74 -0.51 -5.39
CA HIS A 121 14.52 -0.04 -4.26
C HIS A 121 15.50 -1.11 -3.76
N TYR A 122 14.99 -2.29 -3.35
CA TYR A 122 15.86 -3.36 -2.82
C TYR A 122 16.76 -4.00 -3.88
N LYS A 123 16.32 -4.08 -5.13
CA LYS A 123 17.13 -4.54 -6.27
C LYS A 123 18.33 -3.61 -6.48
N SER A 124 18.13 -2.29 -6.43
CA SER A 124 19.19 -1.30 -6.61
C SER A 124 20.27 -1.33 -5.52
N GLU A 125 19.93 -1.82 -4.33
CA GLU A 125 20.86 -2.03 -3.21
C GLU A 125 21.50 -3.43 -3.22
N SER A 126 21.04 -4.32 -4.08
CA SER A 126 21.50 -5.71 -4.17
C SER A 126 22.57 -5.93 -5.24
N ARG A 127 23.25 -7.08 -5.17
CA ARG A 127 24.17 -7.52 -6.23
C ARG A 127 23.47 -8.26 -7.38
N ILE A 128 22.13 -8.35 -7.39
CA ILE A 128 21.38 -9.08 -8.44
C ILE A 128 21.73 -8.61 -9.86
N PRO A 129 21.78 -7.29 -10.16
CA PRO A 129 22.11 -6.83 -11.51
C PRO A 129 23.50 -7.30 -11.96
N GLU A 130 24.50 -7.18 -11.07
CA GLU A 130 25.88 -7.60 -11.34
C GLU A 130 25.98 -9.11 -11.60
N LEU A 131 25.31 -9.91 -10.74
CA LEU A 131 25.33 -11.37 -10.84
C LEU A 131 24.60 -11.86 -12.09
N PHE A 132 23.52 -11.19 -12.50
CA PHE A 132 22.84 -11.49 -13.77
C PHE A 132 23.72 -11.21 -14.99
N ASP A 133 24.43 -10.08 -15.00
CA ASP A 133 25.38 -9.76 -16.07
C ASP A 133 26.56 -10.75 -16.08
N GLU A 134 27.03 -11.21 -14.92
CA GLU A 134 28.08 -12.24 -14.81
C GLU A 134 27.62 -13.60 -15.36
N ILE A 135 26.39 -14.01 -15.07
CA ILE A 135 25.79 -15.22 -15.66
C ILE A 135 25.71 -15.12 -17.17
N ILE A 136 25.22 -14.00 -17.70
CA ILE A 136 25.12 -13.76 -19.15
C ILE A 136 26.51 -13.91 -19.76
N LYS A 137 27.53 -13.30 -19.16
CA LYS A 137 28.91 -13.38 -19.62
C LYS A 137 29.44 -14.82 -19.65
N ILE A 138 29.24 -15.60 -18.59
CA ILE A 138 29.71 -16.99 -18.54
C ILE A 138 29.00 -17.84 -19.59
N LEU A 139 27.71 -17.64 -19.80
CA LEU A 139 26.95 -18.35 -20.84
C LEU A 139 27.41 -17.97 -22.25
N GLU A 140 27.78 -16.70 -22.50
CA GLU A 140 28.39 -16.26 -23.76
C GLU A 140 29.79 -16.86 -23.99
N GLU A 141 30.59 -16.99 -22.93
CA GLU A 141 31.89 -17.67 -23.00
C GLU A 141 31.73 -19.16 -23.34
N ILE A 142 30.73 -19.81 -22.74
CA ILE A 142 30.36 -21.20 -23.08
C ILE A 142 29.91 -21.32 -24.53
N GLU A 143 29.03 -20.43 -25.01
CA GLU A 143 28.54 -20.43 -26.40
C GLU A 143 29.68 -20.19 -27.42
N SER A 144 30.58 -19.26 -27.12
CA SER A 144 31.68 -18.86 -28.00
C SER A 144 32.91 -19.75 -27.92
N SER A 145 32.97 -20.69 -26.97
CA SER A 145 34.09 -21.63 -26.79
C SER A 145 34.35 -22.51 -28.02
N GLY A 146 33.33 -22.78 -28.83
CA GLY A 146 33.40 -23.71 -29.95
C GLY A 146 33.39 -25.19 -29.53
N GLU A 147 33.26 -25.49 -28.23
CA GLU A 147 33.26 -26.86 -27.69
C GLU A 147 31.88 -27.55 -27.78
N ILE A 148 30.83 -26.81 -28.18
CA ILE A 148 29.47 -27.31 -28.29
C ILE A 148 29.17 -27.73 -29.73
N ASP A 149 29.19 -29.04 -30.01
CA ASP A 149 28.88 -29.57 -31.35
C ASP A 149 27.36 -29.67 -31.64
N SER A 150 26.51 -29.53 -30.62
CA SER A 150 25.06 -29.64 -30.77
C SER A 150 24.43 -28.31 -31.20
N LEU A 151 24.01 -28.22 -32.46
CA LEU A 151 23.26 -27.07 -32.99
C LEU A 151 22.00 -26.75 -32.16
N THR A 152 21.33 -27.79 -31.65
CA THR A 152 20.17 -27.65 -30.77
C THR A 152 20.55 -26.99 -29.45
N MET A 153 21.68 -27.36 -28.85
CA MET A 153 22.19 -26.75 -27.61
C MET A 153 22.55 -25.28 -27.83
N ILE A 154 23.28 -24.96 -28.90
CA ILE A 154 23.63 -23.58 -29.25
C ILE A 154 22.35 -22.74 -29.41
N THR A 155 21.36 -23.26 -30.16
CA THR A 155 20.09 -22.55 -30.36
C THR A 155 19.33 -22.34 -29.05
N ALA A 156 19.33 -23.33 -28.16
CA ALA A 156 18.67 -23.22 -26.87
C ALA A 156 19.38 -22.23 -25.93
N LEU A 157 20.72 -22.29 -25.88
CA LEU A 157 21.57 -21.37 -25.12
C LEU A 157 21.39 -19.92 -25.61
N GLY A 158 21.37 -19.70 -26.94
CA GLY A 158 21.10 -18.40 -27.53
C GLY A 158 19.72 -17.83 -27.16
N LYS A 159 18.68 -18.69 -27.06
CA LYS A 159 17.35 -18.27 -26.57
C LYS A 159 17.38 -17.87 -25.09
N VAL A 160 18.12 -18.61 -24.26
CA VAL A 160 18.29 -18.28 -22.83
C VAL A 160 19.02 -16.95 -22.68
N LEU A 161 20.13 -16.76 -23.39
CA LEU A 161 20.87 -15.49 -23.43
C LEU A 161 19.99 -14.31 -23.88
N ALA A 162 19.22 -14.48 -24.97
CA ALA A 162 18.30 -13.45 -25.44
C ALA A 162 17.23 -13.11 -24.39
N THR A 163 16.68 -14.12 -23.72
CA THR A 163 15.68 -13.96 -22.67
C THR A 163 16.25 -13.21 -21.47
N LEU A 164 17.44 -13.57 -21.00
CA LEU A 164 18.10 -12.89 -19.88
C LEU A 164 18.41 -11.43 -20.22
N LYS A 165 19.01 -11.18 -21.40
CA LYS A 165 19.35 -9.82 -21.85
C LYS A 165 18.12 -8.93 -21.98
N GLN A 166 17.01 -9.45 -22.48
CA GLN A 166 15.77 -8.71 -22.62
C GLN A 166 15.15 -8.36 -21.25
N ASN A 167 15.27 -9.26 -20.27
CA ASN A 167 14.57 -9.13 -18.98
C ASN A 167 15.44 -8.63 -17.82
N ARG A 168 16.76 -8.41 -18.02
CA ARG A 168 17.69 -7.97 -16.95
C ARG A 168 17.28 -6.69 -16.22
N ASN A 169 16.60 -5.78 -16.92
CA ASN A 169 16.09 -4.51 -16.38
C ASN A 169 14.55 -4.49 -16.33
N GLY A 170 13.91 -5.65 -16.44
CA GLY A 170 12.46 -5.77 -16.41
C GLY A 170 11.89 -5.63 -14.99
N SER A 171 10.56 -5.63 -14.93
CA SER A 171 9.81 -5.66 -13.67
C SER A 171 10.13 -6.89 -12.83
N TYR A 172 9.70 -6.87 -11.56
CA TYR A 172 9.80 -8.00 -10.63
C TYR A 172 9.41 -9.34 -11.27
N PHE A 173 8.27 -9.35 -11.96
CA PHE A 173 7.74 -10.54 -12.63
C PHE A 173 8.65 -11.03 -13.76
N SER A 174 9.16 -10.11 -14.57
CA SER A 174 9.97 -10.42 -15.75
C SER A 174 11.32 -11.04 -15.33
N LEU A 175 11.94 -10.47 -14.31
CA LEU A 175 13.23 -10.95 -13.81
C LEU A 175 13.09 -12.31 -13.11
N ASN A 176 12.08 -12.49 -12.26
CA ASN A 176 11.81 -13.79 -11.62
C ASN A 176 11.48 -14.89 -12.63
N SER A 177 10.68 -14.58 -13.66
CA SER A 177 10.35 -15.54 -14.72
C SER A 177 11.58 -15.94 -15.52
N ALA A 178 12.45 -14.97 -15.84
CA ALA A 178 13.72 -15.24 -16.53
C ALA A 178 14.67 -16.08 -15.66
N TRP A 179 14.71 -15.82 -14.35
CA TRP A 179 15.48 -16.61 -13.38
C TRP A 179 15.00 -18.07 -13.32
N GLU A 180 13.70 -18.28 -13.15
CA GLU A 180 13.11 -19.62 -13.07
C GLU A 180 13.33 -20.41 -14.37
N PHE A 181 13.20 -19.74 -15.51
CA PHE A 181 13.50 -20.32 -16.82
C PHE A 181 14.98 -20.73 -16.93
N LEU A 182 15.90 -19.85 -16.53
CA LEU A 182 17.33 -20.15 -16.52
C LEU A 182 17.65 -21.35 -15.63
N VAL A 183 17.24 -21.32 -14.36
CA VAL A 183 17.53 -22.40 -13.40
C VAL A 183 16.97 -23.73 -13.90
N SER A 184 15.78 -23.72 -14.51
CA SER A 184 15.17 -24.90 -15.13
C SER A 184 15.98 -25.40 -16.32
N PHE A 185 16.46 -24.50 -17.18
CA PHE A 185 17.32 -24.85 -18.31
C PHE A 185 18.66 -25.46 -17.87
N LEU A 186 19.31 -24.85 -16.86
CA LEU A 186 20.57 -25.36 -16.29
C LEU A 186 20.40 -26.76 -15.72
N LYS A 187 19.40 -26.95 -14.84
CA LYS A 187 19.15 -28.23 -14.17
C LYS A 187 18.72 -29.35 -15.13
N ASN A 188 17.84 -29.05 -16.07
CA ASN A 188 17.22 -30.08 -16.91
C ASN A 188 18.01 -30.41 -18.18
N TYR A 189 18.92 -29.54 -18.61
CA TYR A 189 19.53 -29.67 -19.93
C TYR A 189 21.03 -29.37 -19.93
N MET A 190 21.43 -28.20 -19.42
CA MET A 190 22.83 -27.77 -19.54
C MET A 190 23.77 -28.62 -18.68
N TRP A 191 23.39 -28.98 -17.45
CA TRP A 191 24.27 -29.73 -16.55
C TRP A 191 24.51 -31.15 -17.04
N SER A 192 23.51 -31.79 -17.65
CA SER A 192 23.66 -33.15 -18.18
C SER A 192 24.50 -33.22 -19.45
N GLU A 193 24.48 -32.18 -20.27
CA GLU A 193 25.15 -32.17 -21.57
C GLU A 193 26.55 -31.57 -21.50
N LEU A 194 26.73 -30.43 -20.82
CA LEU A 194 28.00 -29.72 -20.82
C LEU A 194 29.00 -30.25 -19.78
N SER A 195 28.54 -30.93 -18.72
CA SER A 195 29.45 -31.61 -17.77
C SER A 195 30.27 -32.74 -18.41
N LYS A 196 29.84 -33.22 -19.58
CA LYS A 196 30.55 -34.24 -20.36
C LYS A 196 31.76 -33.68 -21.11
N LEU A 197 31.90 -32.36 -21.19
CA LEU A 197 32.97 -31.66 -21.92
C LEU A 197 34.03 -31.16 -20.91
N PRO A 198 35.21 -31.83 -20.80
CA PRO A 198 36.21 -31.47 -19.79
C PRO A 198 36.73 -30.04 -19.93
N MET A 199 36.77 -29.52 -21.16
CA MET A 199 37.28 -28.18 -21.48
C MET A 199 36.40 -27.06 -20.91
N LEU A 200 35.14 -27.33 -20.58
CA LEU A 200 34.20 -26.37 -20.01
C LEU A 200 34.11 -26.43 -18.47
N GLY A 201 34.89 -27.31 -17.82
CA GLY A 201 34.79 -27.56 -16.38
C GLY A 201 34.85 -26.29 -15.52
N SER A 202 35.83 -25.40 -15.78
CA SER A 202 35.99 -24.15 -15.03
C SER A 202 34.84 -23.16 -15.25
N ALA A 203 34.32 -23.05 -16.48
CA ALA A 203 33.18 -22.19 -16.78
C ALA A 203 31.89 -22.70 -16.12
N MET A 204 31.71 -24.02 -16.06
CA MET A 204 30.58 -24.66 -15.39
C MET A 204 30.64 -24.48 -13.87
N GLU A 205 31.84 -24.60 -13.27
CA GLU A 205 32.05 -24.31 -11.83
C GLU A 205 31.78 -22.84 -11.50
N ALA A 206 32.29 -21.92 -12.34
CA ALA A 206 32.03 -20.49 -12.19
C ALA A 206 30.52 -20.20 -12.27
N LEU A 207 29.84 -20.77 -13.27
CA LEU A 207 28.39 -20.59 -13.43
C LEU A 207 27.62 -21.15 -12.22
N GLU A 208 27.95 -22.35 -11.75
CA GLU A 208 27.29 -22.92 -10.57
C GLU A 208 27.46 -22.04 -9.33
N LYS A 209 28.66 -21.49 -9.13
CA LYS A 209 28.95 -20.56 -8.03
C LYS A 209 28.13 -19.28 -8.17
N THR A 210 28.15 -18.62 -9.33
CA THR A 210 27.39 -17.38 -9.55
C THR A 210 25.88 -17.61 -9.42
N ILE A 211 25.37 -18.77 -9.82
CA ILE A 211 23.95 -19.16 -9.61
C ILE A 211 23.62 -19.29 -8.12
N LYS A 212 24.50 -19.89 -7.31
CA LYS A 212 24.32 -19.99 -5.85
C LYS A 212 24.32 -18.61 -5.20
N GLU A 213 25.28 -17.75 -5.55
CA GLU A 213 25.32 -16.36 -5.07
C GLU A 213 24.06 -15.60 -5.46
N THR A 214 23.57 -15.78 -6.69
CA THR A 214 22.34 -15.13 -7.16
C THR A 214 21.12 -15.62 -6.39
N ASN A 215 21.00 -16.91 -6.10
CA ASN A 215 19.92 -17.44 -5.27
C ASN A 215 19.91 -16.82 -3.86
N GLU A 216 21.09 -16.67 -3.25
CA GLU A 216 21.21 -16.04 -1.93
C GLU A 216 20.80 -14.56 -1.95
N GLU A 217 21.22 -13.81 -2.97
CA GLU A 217 20.84 -12.40 -3.12
C GLU A 217 19.34 -12.23 -3.43
N MET A 218 18.78 -13.06 -4.32
CA MET A 218 17.34 -13.09 -4.59
C MET A 218 16.53 -13.39 -3.32
N PHE A 219 16.99 -14.33 -2.49
CA PHE A 219 16.38 -14.64 -1.20
C PHE A 219 16.41 -13.44 -0.23
N LYS A 220 17.53 -12.71 -0.17
CA LYS A 220 17.65 -11.51 0.68
C LYS A 220 16.68 -10.42 0.23
N VAL A 221 16.61 -10.14 -1.07
CA VAL A 221 15.70 -9.13 -1.62
C VAL A 221 14.24 -9.52 -1.36
N HIS A 222 13.85 -10.76 -1.61
CA HIS A 222 12.48 -11.22 -1.30
C HIS A 222 12.15 -11.13 0.19
N SER A 223 13.09 -11.50 1.06
CA SER A 223 12.89 -11.40 2.51
C SER A 223 12.74 -9.94 2.97
N ALA A 224 13.47 -9.01 2.35
CA ALA A 224 13.37 -7.60 2.66
C ALA A 224 12.01 -7.01 2.24
N ILE A 225 11.55 -7.36 1.04
CA ILE A 225 10.23 -6.97 0.52
C ILE A 225 9.11 -7.53 1.40
N GLU A 226 9.17 -8.82 1.75
CA GLU A 226 8.19 -9.47 2.63
C GLU A 226 8.13 -8.79 4.00
N LYS A 227 9.30 -8.42 4.55
CA LYS A 227 9.40 -7.69 5.81
C LYS A 227 8.83 -6.27 5.72
N GLU A 228 9.13 -5.54 4.64
CA GLU A 228 8.57 -4.20 4.43
C GLU A 228 7.05 -4.25 4.32
N MET A 229 6.52 -5.16 3.49
CA MET A 229 5.08 -5.37 3.36
C MET A 229 4.44 -5.74 4.70
N SER A 230 5.05 -6.65 5.45
CA SER A 230 4.56 -7.06 6.77
C SER A 230 4.52 -5.88 7.74
N ASN A 231 5.56 -5.04 7.75
CA ASN A 231 5.60 -3.85 8.61
C ASN A 231 4.50 -2.85 8.25
N VAL A 232 4.31 -2.57 6.95
CA VAL A 232 3.26 -1.64 6.50
C VAL A 232 1.88 -2.18 6.88
N VAL A 233 1.58 -3.44 6.61
CA VAL A 233 0.31 -4.07 7.00
C VAL A 233 0.12 -4.10 8.52
N GLU A 234 1.17 -4.41 9.29
CA GLU A 234 1.08 -4.42 10.75
C GLU A 234 0.78 -3.03 11.33
N THR A 235 1.38 -2.00 10.75
CA THR A 235 1.19 -0.61 11.18
C THR A 235 -0.16 -0.04 10.76
N GLU A 236 -0.68 -0.40 9.59
CA GLU A 236 -1.93 0.14 9.05
C GLU A 236 -3.17 -0.64 9.50
N ILE A 237 -3.13 -1.98 9.54
CA ILE A 237 -4.29 -2.81 9.88
C ILE A 237 -4.28 -3.12 11.39
N LYS A 238 -4.74 -2.20 12.25
CA LYS A 238 -4.89 -2.50 13.70
C LYS A 238 -6.08 -3.45 13.96
N GLY A 239 -5.89 -4.51 14.74
CA GLY A 239 -6.98 -5.35 15.28
C GLY A 239 -7.08 -6.80 14.78
N LEU A 240 -6.29 -7.23 13.80
CA LEU A 240 -6.27 -8.63 13.32
C LEU A 240 -4.98 -9.35 13.73
N LYS A 241 -5.10 -10.54 14.33
CA LYS A 241 -3.98 -11.46 14.59
C LYS A 241 -3.62 -12.20 13.31
N GLY A 242 -2.33 -12.39 13.03
CA GLY A 242 -1.85 -13.08 11.83
C GLY A 242 -1.98 -12.28 10.53
N LYS A 243 -2.38 -11.00 10.58
CA LYS A 243 -2.58 -10.11 9.42
C LYS A 243 -1.36 -9.94 8.48
N SER A 244 -0.16 -10.23 8.97
CA SER A 244 1.10 -10.15 8.24
C SER A 244 1.49 -11.49 7.56
N ALA A 245 0.74 -12.56 7.80
CA ALA A 245 0.96 -13.86 7.15
C ALA A 245 0.35 -13.85 5.75
N PHE A 246 1.08 -13.34 4.77
CA PHE A 246 0.71 -13.42 3.36
C PHE A 246 1.46 -14.57 2.69
N PRO A 247 0.80 -15.39 1.86
CA PRO A 247 1.50 -16.30 0.97
C PRO A 247 2.21 -15.46 -0.11
N PHE A 248 3.43 -15.03 0.16
CA PHE A 248 4.29 -14.37 -0.83
C PHE A 248 4.90 -15.44 -1.73
N ILE A 249 4.96 -15.17 -3.04
CA ILE A 249 5.71 -16.05 -3.95
C ILE A 249 7.18 -15.80 -3.67
N SER A 250 7.76 -16.65 -2.82
CA SER A 250 9.17 -16.60 -2.45
C SER A 250 9.88 -17.88 -2.91
N TYR A 251 11.21 -17.83 -2.93
CA TYR A 251 12.06 -18.96 -3.22
C TYR A 251 12.87 -19.30 -1.98
N ASP A 252 13.17 -20.58 -1.77
CA ASP A 252 14.15 -20.97 -0.76
C ASP A 252 15.59 -20.71 -1.25
N ARG A 253 16.57 -20.95 -0.38
CA ARG A 253 18.00 -20.77 -0.71
C ARG A 253 18.49 -21.66 -1.86
N SER A 254 17.72 -22.64 -2.28
CA SER A 254 18.02 -23.50 -3.43
C SER A 254 17.41 -23.00 -4.75
N GLY A 255 16.69 -21.87 -4.70
CA GLY A 255 15.94 -21.31 -5.82
C GLY A 255 14.64 -22.08 -6.10
N ALA A 256 14.18 -22.93 -5.18
CA ALA A 256 12.91 -23.63 -5.32
C ALA A 256 11.78 -22.77 -4.76
N LYS A 257 10.63 -22.74 -5.44
CA LYS A 257 9.46 -21.98 -5.00
C LYS A 257 8.95 -22.52 -3.66
N LEU A 258 8.80 -21.66 -2.67
CA LEU A 258 8.21 -22.02 -1.38
C LEU A 258 6.71 -22.26 -1.59
N GLY A 259 6.23 -23.46 -1.22
CA GLY A 259 4.80 -23.80 -1.25
C GLY A 259 4.02 -22.92 -0.27
N SER A 260 2.90 -22.35 -0.70
CA SER A 260 2.07 -21.48 0.12
C SER A 260 1.38 -22.26 1.25
N ASN A 261 1.98 -22.30 2.44
CA ASN A 261 1.29 -22.72 3.66
C ASN A 261 0.43 -21.54 4.15
N ALA A 262 -0.73 -21.35 3.53
CA ALA A 262 -1.70 -20.36 3.98
C ALA A 262 -2.43 -20.88 5.23
N GLU A 263 -1.93 -20.53 6.42
CA GLU A 263 -2.76 -20.61 7.63
C GLU A 263 -3.94 -19.63 7.49
N ARG A 264 -5.16 -20.13 7.68
CA ARG A 264 -6.37 -19.32 7.56
C ARG A 264 -6.43 -18.28 8.67
N LEU A 265 -6.49 -17.00 8.29
CA LEU A 265 -6.75 -15.88 9.19
C LEU A 265 -8.07 -16.11 9.95
N THR A 266 -8.05 -15.99 11.28
CA THR A 266 -9.26 -16.05 12.12
C THR A 266 -9.48 -14.69 12.79
N VAL A 267 -10.74 -14.23 12.79
CA VAL A 267 -11.14 -12.95 13.39
C VAL A 267 -11.38 -13.15 14.89
N ASP A 268 -10.81 -12.28 15.72
CA ASP A 268 -10.99 -12.31 17.18
C ASP A 268 -12.39 -11.78 17.52
N GLN A 269 -13.30 -12.65 18.01
CA GLN A 269 -14.71 -12.33 18.28
C GLN A 269 -14.95 -11.53 19.57
N LYS A 270 -13.96 -10.76 20.04
CA LYS A 270 -14.12 -9.90 21.21
C LYS A 270 -13.82 -8.45 20.86
N VAL A 271 -14.86 -7.77 20.38
CA VAL A 271 -15.05 -6.32 20.47
C VAL A 271 -16.35 -6.08 21.21
#